data_AF-E9G3S0-F1
#
_entry.id   AF-E9G3S0-F1
#
_cell.length_a   1.000
_cell.length_b   1.000
_cell.length_c   1.000
_cell.angle_alpha   90.00
_cell.angle_beta   90.00
_cell.angle_gamma   90.00
#
_symmetry.space_group_name_H-M   'P 1'
#
loop_
_entity.id
_entity.type
_entity.pdbx_description
1 polymer ?
#
loop_
_entity_poly.entity_id
_entity_poly.type
_entity_poly.pdbx_seq_one_letter_code
_entity_poly.pdbx_strand_id
1 'polypeptide(L)'
;MKLIVPRPEEENRLFAFIGPFQPLVWLLIFISIFPVIGAMTFFTWLYKHLHWNNDASRGNNSIRWFTTISSSHMIYVINTLTNQGGREAFDRLSFRVLTGVWVLCAMVLVNCYTGIVTSSLTTPKMKPTINSFEDLAASKDIRIVLRSDTSMGDQILRATSGVYKVFGDQARRYPNQLVDNPFKLTTALQTGRYAYPYELPLLKI
;
A
#
# COMPACT_ATOMS: atom_id res chain seq x y z
N MET A 1 2.32 -3.46 35.81
CA MET A 1 1.46 -4.35 35.01
C MET A 1 2.05 -4.53 33.63
N LYS A 2 2.26 -5.76 33.16
CA LYS A 2 2.58 -6.03 31.75
C LYS A 2 1.43 -6.80 31.12
N LEU A 3 1.30 -6.68 29.81
CA LEU A 3 0.25 -7.31 29.02
C LEU A 3 0.92 -8.32 28.07
N ILE A 4 0.40 -9.55 28.05
CA ILE A 4 0.69 -10.52 26.99
C ILE A 4 -0.33 -10.26 25.90
N VAL A 5 0.13 -9.73 24.77
CA VAL A 5 -0.69 -9.45 23.59
C VAL A 5 -0.37 -10.51 22.54
N PRO A 6 -1.37 -11.01 21.79
CA PRO A 6 -1.12 -11.93 20.69
C PRO A 6 -0.23 -11.26 19.64
N ARG A 7 0.56 -12.07 18.93
CA ARG A 7 1.44 -11.57 17.87
C ARG A 7 0.56 -10.84 16.84
N PRO A 8 0.85 -9.58 16.49
CA PRO A 8 0.01 -8.83 15.55
C PRO A 8 -0.11 -9.62 14.25
N GLU A 9 -1.35 -9.90 13.83
CA GLU A 9 -1.63 -10.59 12.58
C GLU A 9 -1.05 -9.80 11.40
N GLU A 10 -0.48 -10.52 10.43
CA GLU A 10 0.01 -9.93 9.19
C GLU A 10 -1.17 -9.26 8.44
N GLU A 11 -1.02 -7.98 8.09
CA GLU A 11 -2.01 -7.30 7.27
C GLU A 11 -2.08 -7.93 5.88
N ASN A 12 -3.29 -8.11 5.33
CA ASN A 12 -3.51 -8.73 4.03
C ASN A 12 -2.74 -7.98 2.92
N ARG A 13 -1.69 -8.62 2.39
CA ARG A 13 -0.76 -8.06 1.39
C ARG A 13 -1.31 -8.05 -0.05
N LEU A 14 -2.57 -8.43 -0.27
CA LEU A 14 -3.15 -8.56 -1.61
C LEU A 14 -3.15 -7.24 -2.40
N PHE A 15 -3.30 -6.10 -1.71
CA PHE A 15 -3.21 -4.77 -2.32
C PHE A 15 -1.83 -4.11 -2.15
N ALA A 16 -0.83 -4.83 -1.60
CA ALA A 16 0.51 -4.27 -1.36
C ALA A 16 1.24 -3.87 -2.65
N PHE A 17 0.82 -4.41 -3.80
CA PHE A 17 1.35 -4.07 -5.12
C PHE A 17 0.83 -2.73 -5.67
N ILE A 18 -0.37 -2.33 -5.28
CA ILE A 18 -1.01 -1.05 -5.69
C ILE A 18 -0.80 0.04 -4.64
N GLY A 19 -0.67 -0.34 -3.37
CA GLY A 19 -0.38 0.55 -2.25
C GLY A 19 0.99 1.28 -2.21
N PRO A 20 2.04 0.97 -3.00
CA PRO A 20 3.30 1.71 -2.94
C PRO A 20 3.15 3.14 -3.50
N PHE A 21 2.28 3.34 -4.48
CA PHE A 21 1.97 4.66 -5.02
C PHE A 21 0.61 5.14 -4.54
N GLN A 22 0.57 6.41 -4.09
CA GLN A 22 -0.69 7.08 -3.82
C GLN A 22 -1.54 7.15 -5.11
N PRO A 23 -2.87 7.09 -5.02
CA PRO A 23 -3.76 7.25 -6.19
C PRO A 23 -3.47 8.52 -7.00
N LEU A 24 -2.99 9.58 -6.34
CA LEU A 24 -2.55 10.82 -6.97
C LEU A 24 -1.37 10.60 -7.92
N VAL A 25 -0.38 9.78 -7.54
CA VAL A 25 0.79 9.50 -8.39
C VAL A 25 0.36 8.74 -9.64
N TRP A 26 -0.50 7.73 -9.50
CA TRP A 26 -1.09 7.03 -10.64
C TRP A 26 -1.79 7.99 -11.60
N LEU A 27 -2.59 8.91 -11.07
CA LEU A 27 -3.26 9.95 -11.85
C LEU A 27 -2.24 10.85 -12.57
N LEU A 28 -1.18 11.28 -11.89
CA LEU A 28 -0.11 12.08 -12.50
C LEU A 28 0.60 11.35 -13.65
N ILE A 29 0.82 10.04 -13.54
CA ILE A 29 1.39 9.22 -14.61
C ILE A 29 0.44 9.18 -15.81
N PHE A 30 -0.85 8.97 -15.58
CA PHE A 30 -1.84 9.04 -16.66
C PHE A 30 -1.87 10.41 -17.33
N ILE A 31 -1.83 11.49 -16.55
CA ILE A 31 -1.80 12.85 -17.08
C ILE A 31 -0.52 13.12 -17.88
N SER A 32 0.64 12.62 -17.44
CA SER A 32 1.94 12.89 -18.09
C SER A 32 2.10 12.21 -19.46
N ILE A 33 1.34 11.15 -19.73
CA ILE A 33 1.34 10.44 -21.02
C ILE A 33 0.77 11.33 -22.15
N PHE A 34 -0.30 12.07 -21.88
CA PHE A 34 -0.97 12.91 -22.89
C PHE A 34 -0.08 14.00 -23.52
N PRO A 35 0.65 14.85 -22.75
CA PRO A 35 1.50 15.88 -23.33
C PRO A 35 2.68 15.29 -24.10
N VAL A 36 3.17 14.11 -23.73
CA VAL A 36 4.27 13.43 -24.44
C VAL A 36 3.82 12.94 -25.81
N ILE A 37 2.68 12.24 -25.87
CA ILE A 37 2.08 11.80 -27.15
C ILE A 37 1.74 13.03 -28.00
N GLY A 38 1.18 14.08 -27.38
CA GLY A 38 0.87 15.35 -28.03
C GLY A 38 2.10 16.02 -28.62
N ALA A 39 3.20 16.11 -27.87
CA ALA A 39 4.46 16.68 -28.32
C ALA A 39 5.04 15.88 -29.49
N MET A 40 5.16 14.56 -29.36
CA MET A 40 5.68 13.70 -30.45
C MET A 40 4.85 13.83 -31.73
N THR A 41 3.52 13.83 -31.61
CA THR A 41 2.61 13.98 -32.74
C THR A 41 2.68 15.38 -33.35
N PHE A 42 2.77 16.43 -32.52
CA PHE A 42 2.91 17.81 -32.96
C PHE A 42 4.22 18.05 -33.70
N PHE A 43 5.36 17.58 -33.17
CA PHE A 43 6.66 17.69 -33.85
C PHE A 43 6.65 16.95 -35.19
N THR A 44 6.03 15.78 -35.25
CA THR A 44 5.89 15.01 -36.50
C THR A 44 5.03 15.73 -37.53
N TRP A 45 3.90 16.29 -37.09
CA TRP A 45 3.00 17.07 -37.95
C TRP A 45 3.68 18.34 -38.46
N LEU A 46 4.34 19.09 -37.57
CA LEU A 46 5.07 20.31 -37.90
C LEU A 46 6.17 20.01 -38.93
N TYR A 47 6.95 18.96 -38.69
CA TYR A 47 7.99 18.52 -39.60
C TYR A 47 7.46 18.16 -40.99
N LYS A 48 6.37 17.39 -41.06
CA LYS A 48 5.68 17.08 -42.32
C LYS A 48 5.20 18.35 -43.02
N HIS A 49 4.64 19.31 -42.29
CA HIS A 49 4.16 20.57 -42.86
C HIS A 49 5.29 21.46 -43.38
N LEU A 50 6.44 21.51 -42.69
CA LEU A 50 7.60 22.33 -43.10
C LEU A 50 8.35 21.75 -44.31
N HIS A 51 8.41 20.42 -44.45
CA HIS A 51 9.22 19.79 -45.51
C HIS A 51 8.40 19.24 -46.68
N TRP A 52 7.12 18.92 -46.49
CA TRP A 52 6.27 18.36 -47.54
C TRP A 52 5.23 19.37 -48.01
N ASN A 53 5.66 20.30 -48.88
CA ASN A 53 4.80 21.40 -49.34
C ASN A 53 3.90 21.06 -50.55
N ASN A 54 3.96 19.84 -51.12
CA ASN A 54 3.53 19.64 -52.52
C ASN A 54 2.56 18.50 -52.85
N ASP A 55 1.82 17.89 -51.91
CA ASP A 55 0.77 16.93 -52.31
C ASP A 55 -0.65 17.46 -52.11
N ALA A 56 -1.29 17.72 -53.26
CA ALA A 56 -2.65 18.21 -53.46
C ALA A 56 -3.75 17.17 -53.17
N SER A 57 -3.49 16.13 -52.37
CA SER A 57 -4.44 15.06 -52.02
C SER A 57 -4.86 15.14 -50.53
N ARG A 58 -5.35 16.32 -50.13
CA ARG A 58 -5.30 16.80 -48.73
C ARG A 58 -6.56 16.54 -47.88
N GLY A 59 -7.66 16.04 -48.44
CA GLY A 59 -8.95 15.98 -47.72
C GLY A 59 -9.11 14.80 -46.75
N ASN A 60 -8.98 13.56 -47.25
CA ASN A 60 -9.36 12.36 -46.50
C ASN A 60 -8.16 11.59 -45.89
N ASN A 61 -6.95 11.83 -46.37
CA ASN A 61 -5.75 11.11 -45.94
C ASN A 61 -5.06 11.71 -44.69
N SER A 62 -5.37 12.98 -44.36
CA SER A 62 -4.72 13.70 -43.25
C SER A 62 -5.15 13.16 -41.88
N ILE A 63 -6.46 12.94 -41.69
CA ILE A 63 -7.01 12.42 -40.44
C ILE A 63 -6.51 11.00 -40.18
N ARG A 64 -6.56 10.12 -41.20
CA ARG A 64 -6.07 8.73 -41.11
C ARG A 64 -4.58 8.66 -40.79
N TRP A 65 -3.78 9.54 -41.39
CA TRP A 65 -2.36 9.63 -41.10
C TRP A 65 -2.12 10.08 -39.65
N PHE A 66 -2.85 11.10 -39.19
CA PHE A 66 -2.73 11.62 -37.83
C PHE A 66 -3.15 10.58 -36.77
N THR A 67 -4.23 9.84 -37.01
CA THR A 67 -4.65 8.77 -36.10
C THR A 67 -3.63 7.64 -36.06
N THR A 68 -3.13 7.20 -37.23
CA THR A 68 -2.12 6.12 -37.30
C THR A 68 -0.83 6.51 -36.59
N ILE A 69 -0.36 7.76 -36.77
CA ILE A 69 0.86 8.24 -36.12
C ILE A 69 0.68 8.38 -34.61
N SER A 70 -0.45 8.93 -34.17
CA SER A 70 -0.77 9.07 -32.75
C SER A 70 -0.87 7.70 -32.07
N SER A 71 -1.51 6.72 -32.71
CA SER A 71 -1.56 5.33 -32.22
C SER A 71 -0.17 4.69 -32.11
N SER A 72 0.71 4.97 -33.07
CA SER A 72 2.09 4.45 -33.05
C SER A 72 2.91 5.04 -31.90
N HIS A 73 2.80 6.36 -31.66
CA HIS A 73 3.41 7.02 -30.50
C HIS A 73 2.81 6.52 -29.18
N MET A 74 1.50 6.28 -29.13
CA MET A 74 0.85 5.74 -27.93
C MET A 74 1.42 4.36 -27.57
N ILE A 75 1.53 3.46 -28.55
CA ILE A 75 2.13 2.14 -28.35
C ILE A 75 3.58 2.26 -27.91
N TYR A 76 4.36 3.16 -28.53
CA TYR A 76 5.75 3.41 -28.13
C TYR A 76 5.88 3.86 -26.67
N VAL A 77 5.05 4.82 -26.26
CA VAL A 77 5.03 5.36 -24.89
C VAL A 77 4.67 4.28 -23.87
N ILE A 78 3.67 3.44 -24.18
CA ILE A 78 3.26 2.30 -23.34
C ILE A 78 4.37 1.24 -23.26
N ASN A 79 4.98 0.90 -24.40
CA ASN A 79 6.06 -0.09 -24.44
C ASN A 79 7.30 0.38 -23.68
N THR A 80 7.57 1.69 -23.67
CA THR A 80 8.65 2.30 -22.89
C THR A 80 8.35 2.21 -21.39
N LEU A 81 7.13 2.53 -20.95
CA LEU A 81 6.73 2.40 -19.54
C LEU A 81 6.77 0.95 -19.04
N THR A 82 6.48 -0.01 -19.91
CA THR A 82 6.52 -1.44 -19.59
C THR A 82 7.90 -2.07 -19.77
N ASN A 83 8.93 -1.28 -20.12
CA ASN A 83 10.29 -1.75 -20.43
C ASN A 83 10.37 -2.81 -21.55
N GLN A 84 9.35 -2.92 -22.41
CA GLN A 84 9.37 -3.82 -23.56
C GLN A 84 10.24 -3.28 -24.70
N GLY A 85 10.52 -1.98 -24.69
CA GLY A 85 11.22 -1.30 -25.77
C GLY A 85 10.37 -1.16 -27.03
N GLY A 86 10.89 -0.48 -28.04
CA GLY A 86 10.18 -0.25 -29.29
C GLY A 86 11.05 0.46 -30.32
N ARG A 87 10.73 0.27 -31.60
CA ARG A 87 11.37 1.04 -32.66
C ARG A 87 10.62 2.34 -32.87
N GLU A 88 11.36 3.42 -32.77
CA GLU A 88 10.94 4.76 -33.13
C GLU A 88 10.61 4.83 -34.62
N ALA A 89 9.50 5.49 -34.98
CA ALA A 89 9.09 5.63 -36.38
C ALA A 89 9.90 6.70 -37.14
N PHE A 90 10.63 7.59 -36.45
CA PHE A 90 11.30 8.74 -37.07
C PHE A 90 12.79 8.83 -36.71
N ASP A 91 13.64 8.85 -37.74
CA ASP A 91 15.10 8.73 -37.63
C ASP A 91 15.84 10.09 -37.53
N ARG A 92 15.27 11.07 -36.81
CA ARG A 92 15.87 12.41 -36.67
C ARG A 92 16.40 12.69 -35.28
N LEU A 93 17.54 13.38 -35.19
CA LEU A 93 18.22 13.71 -33.94
C LEU A 93 17.30 14.42 -32.92
N SER A 94 16.50 15.40 -33.35
CA SER A 94 15.57 16.12 -32.45
C SER A 94 14.50 15.19 -31.84
N PHE A 95 14.01 14.23 -32.63
CA PHE A 95 13.05 13.24 -32.15
C PHE A 95 13.70 12.26 -31.17
N ARG A 96 14.93 11.81 -31.48
CA ARG A 96 15.73 10.94 -30.60
C ARG A 96 16.03 11.58 -29.24
N VAL A 97 16.25 12.91 -29.19
CA VAL A 97 16.44 13.62 -27.92
C VAL A 97 15.15 13.64 -27.11
N LEU A 98 14.01 13.99 -27.73
CA LEU A 98 12.70 14.00 -27.06
C LEU A 98 12.37 12.61 -26.48
N THR A 99 12.56 11.58 -27.30
CA THR A 99 12.40 10.19 -26.89
C THR A 99 13.37 9.81 -25.79
N GLY A 100 14.64 10.18 -25.90
CA GLY A 100 15.65 9.88 -24.88
C GLY A 100 15.28 10.46 -23.51
N VAL A 101 14.75 11.69 -23.48
CA VAL A 101 14.23 12.31 -22.25
C VAL A 101 13.03 11.53 -21.70
N TRP A 102 12.10 11.11 -22.57
CA TRP A 102 10.97 10.28 -22.16
C TRP A 102 11.40 8.93 -21.58
N VAL A 103 12.30 8.23 -22.26
CA VAL A 103 12.86 6.94 -21.84
C VAL A 103 13.56 7.09 -20.48
N LEU A 104 14.34 8.15 -20.28
CA LEU A 104 14.99 8.42 -18.99
C LEU A 104 13.97 8.66 -17.88
N CYS A 105 12.93 9.46 -18.14
CA CYS A 105 11.85 9.71 -17.19
C CYS A 105 11.10 8.42 -16.82
N ALA A 106 10.73 7.62 -17.82
CA ALA A 106 10.08 6.32 -17.63
C ALA A 106 10.96 5.35 -16.83
N MET A 107 12.26 5.31 -17.14
CA MET A 107 13.22 4.47 -16.42
C MET A 107 13.31 4.87 -14.93
N VAL A 108 13.42 6.16 -14.63
CA VAL A 108 13.43 6.66 -13.23
C VAL A 108 12.14 6.27 -12.52
N LEU A 109 10.99 6.48 -13.16
CA LEU A 109 9.68 6.15 -12.59
C LEU A 109 9.56 4.65 -12.26
N VAL A 110 9.95 3.77 -13.18
CA VAL A 110 9.88 2.32 -12.96
C VAL A 110 10.86 1.87 -11.87
N ASN A 111 12.06 2.42 -11.83
CA ASN A 111 13.03 2.13 -10.78
C ASN A 111 12.51 2.55 -9.40
N CYS A 112 11.93 3.75 -9.30
CA CYS A 112 11.30 4.23 -8.07
C CYS A 112 10.14 3.32 -7.64
N TYR A 113 9.26 2.93 -8.56
CA TYR A 113 8.17 1.99 -8.27
C TYR A 113 8.71 0.67 -7.70
N THR A 114 9.70 0.08 -8.39
CA THR A 114 10.34 -1.17 -7.99
C THR A 114 10.98 -1.05 -6.61
N GLY A 115 11.65 0.07 -6.33
CA GLY A 115 12.27 0.35 -5.03
C GLY A 115 11.23 0.45 -3.90
N ILE A 116 10.14 1.19 -4.10
CA ILE A 116 9.09 1.35 -3.08
C ILE A 116 8.33 0.04 -2.86
N VAL A 117 8.02 -0.70 -3.94
CA VAL A 117 7.44 -2.04 -3.85
C VAL A 117 8.34 -2.96 -3.04
N THR A 118 9.63 -3.01 -3.37
CA THR A 118 10.61 -3.85 -2.66
C THR A 118 10.68 -3.47 -1.18
N SER A 119 10.77 -2.18 -0.86
CA SER A 119 10.76 -1.68 0.52
C SER A 119 9.49 -2.05 1.29
N SER A 120 8.33 -1.95 0.65
CA SER A 120 7.03 -2.36 1.21
C SER A 120 6.93 -3.88 1.40
N LEU A 121 7.61 -4.66 0.55
CA LEU A 121 7.63 -6.12 0.67
C LEU A 121 8.63 -6.62 1.71
N THR A 122 9.75 -5.92 1.91
CA THR A 122 10.77 -6.27 2.91
C THR A 122 10.41 -5.79 4.31
N THR A 123 9.62 -4.72 4.44
CA THR A 123 9.20 -4.19 5.74
C THR A 123 7.93 -4.91 6.20
N PRO A 124 7.98 -5.74 7.27
CA PRO A 124 6.77 -6.33 7.82
C PRO A 124 5.89 -5.22 8.40
N LYS A 125 4.76 -4.94 7.76
CA LYS A 125 3.71 -4.09 8.32
C LYS A 125 2.94 -4.91 9.35
N MET A 126 3.35 -4.77 10.60
CA MET A 126 2.59 -5.30 11.73
C MET A 126 1.48 -4.30 12.05
N LYS A 127 0.27 -4.80 12.32
CA LYS A 127 -0.80 -3.98 12.90
C LYS A 127 -0.25 -3.22 14.12
N PRO A 128 -0.69 -1.98 14.38
CA PRO A 128 -0.22 -1.21 15.53
C PRO A 128 -0.33 -2.07 16.79
N THR A 129 0.82 -2.29 17.44
CA THR A 129 0.88 -3.13 18.64
C THR A 129 0.11 -2.40 19.73
N ILE A 130 -0.82 -3.10 20.37
CA ILE A 130 -1.53 -2.60 21.54
C ILE A 130 -0.50 -2.45 22.66
N ASN A 131 0.00 -1.22 22.84
CA ASN A 131 1.06 -0.91 23.80
C ASN A 131 0.50 -0.45 25.14
N SER A 132 -0.74 0.03 25.17
CA SER A 132 -1.43 0.50 26.38
C SER A 132 -2.71 -0.27 26.66
N PHE A 133 -3.09 -0.32 27.94
CA PHE A 133 -4.40 -0.81 28.37
C PHE A 133 -5.53 0.04 27.78
N GLU A 134 -5.29 1.33 27.51
CA GLU A 134 -6.26 2.22 26.88
C GLU A 134 -6.53 1.82 25.43
N ASP A 135 -5.47 1.50 24.67
CA ASP A 135 -5.57 0.99 23.31
C ASP A 135 -6.28 -0.37 23.28
N LEU A 136 -6.04 -1.22 24.29
CA LEU A 136 -6.72 -2.52 24.41
C LEU A 136 -8.22 -2.33 24.65
N ALA A 137 -8.59 -1.41 25.55
CA ALA A 137 -9.99 -1.12 25.87
C ALA A 137 -10.72 -0.44 24.70
N ALA A 138 -10.01 0.31 23.85
CA ALA A 138 -10.56 0.90 22.64
C ALA A 138 -10.68 -0.12 21.49
N SER A 139 -9.81 -1.14 21.44
CA SER A 139 -9.81 -2.15 20.39
C SER A 139 -11.00 -3.12 20.53
N LYS A 140 -11.73 -3.35 19.43
CA LYS A 140 -12.82 -4.35 19.39
C LYS A 140 -12.36 -5.75 18.96
N ASP A 141 -11.19 -5.84 18.34
CA ASP A 141 -10.67 -7.08 17.76
C ASP A 141 -9.97 -7.98 18.78
N ILE A 142 -9.34 -7.41 19.82
CA ILE A 142 -8.61 -8.16 20.84
C ILE A 142 -9.36 -8.06 22.17
N ARG A 143 -9.71 -9.20 22.75
CA ARG A 143 -10.46 -9.28 24.02
C ARG A 143 -9.55 -9.62 25.19
N ILE A 144 -9.91 -9.20 26.40
CA ILE A 144 -9.13 -9.56 27.58
C ILE A 144 -9.57 -10.91 28.14
N VAL A 145 -8.62 -11.75 28.56
CA VAL A 145 -8.87 -12.97 29.34
C VAL A 145 -8.33 -12.74 30.74
N LEU A 146 -9.11 -13.13 31.75
CA LEU A 146 -8.81 -12.90 33.16
C LEU A 146 -8.82 -14.21 33.93
N ARG A 147 -7.91 -14.31 34.91
CA ARG A 147 -7.81 -15.46 35.81
C ARG A 147 -8.42 -15.10 37.16
N SER A 148 -9.56 -15.68 37.50
CA SER A 148 -10.35 -15.38 38.71
C SER A 148 -9.61 -15.67 40.02
N ASP A 149 -8.68 -16.62 39.99
CA ASP A 149 -7.89 -17.09 41.13
C ASP A 149 -6.64 -16.23 41.40
N THR A 150 -6.35 -15.24 40.55
CA THR A 150 -5.23 -14.32 40.73
C THR A 150 -5.68 -13.03 41.39
N SER A 151 -4.81 -12.44 42.22
CA SER A 151 -5.02 -11.12 42.83
C SER A 151 -5.30 -10.02 41.79
N MET A 152 -4.72 -10.13 40.59
CA MET A 152 -5.00 -9.24 39.46
C MET A 152 -6.42 -9.41 38.92
N GLY A 153 -6.88 -10.65 38.72
CA GLY A 153 -8.24 -10.91 38.24
C GLY A 153 -9.29 -10.35 39.18
N ASP A 154 -9.13 -10.57 40.50
CA ASP A 154 -10.05 -10.03 41.51
C ASP A 154 -10.02 -8.49 41.56
N GLN A 155 -8.86 -7.86 41.47
CA GLN A 155 -8.74 -6.40 41.40
C GLN A 155 -9.45 -5.81 40.18
N ILE A 156 -9.28 -6.40 39.00
CA ILE A 156 -9.91 -5.94 37.76
C ILE A 156 -11.42 -6.17 37.80
N LEU A 157 -11.88 -7.29 38.38
CA LEU A 157 -13.30 -7.57 38.56
C LEU A 157 -13.97 -6.64 39.57
N ARG A 158 -13.24 -6.12 40.56
CA ARG A 158 -13.75 -5.18 41.57
C ARG A 158 -13.56 -3.71 41.21
N ALA A 159 -12.78 -3.41 40.17
CA ALA A 159 -12.50 -2.04 39.76
C ALA A 159 -13.80 -1.30 39.37
N THR A 160 -14.01 -0.13 39.98
CA THR A 160 -15.21 0.70 39.77
C THR A 160 -14.94 1.94 38.90
N SER A 161 -13.69 2.22 38.54
CA SER A 161 -13.29 3.37 37.74
C SER A 161 -12.15 3.07 36.77
N GLY A 162 -12.05 3.89 35.71
CA GLY A 162 -10.99 3.82 34.70
C GLY A 162 -11.08 2.63 33.75
N VAL A 163 -9.98 2.37 33.04
CA VAL A 163 -9.85 1.33 32.01
C VAL A 163 -10.13 -0.08 32.56
N TYR A 164 -9.80 -0.32 33.83
CA TYR A 164 -10.03 -1.60 34.50
C TYR A 164 -11.52 -1.93 34.69
N LYS A 165 -12.37 -0.92 34.85
CA LYS A 165 -13.83 -1.11 34.89
C LYS A 165 -14.33 -1.68 33.57
N VAL A 166 -13.82 -1.19 32.44
CA VAL A 166 -14.19 -1.66 31.10
C VAL A 166 -13.86 -3.15 30.95
N PHE A 167 -12.68 -3.56 31.42
CA PHE A 167 -12.28 -4.97 31.43
C PHE A 167 -13.09 -5.82 32.40
N GLY A 168 -13.40 -5.32 33.59
CA GLY A 168 -14.28 -5.99 34.55
C GLY A 168 -15.69 -6.20 33.99
N ASP A 169 -16.27 -5.18 33.36
CA ASP A 169 -17.58 -5.24 32.71
C ASP A 169 -17.56 -6.18 31.50
N GLN A 170 -16.47 -6.21 30.74
CA GLN A 170 -16.27 -7.13 29.62
C GLN A 170 -16.18 -8.59 30.09
N ALA A 171 -15.43 -8.86 31.16
CA ALA A 171 -15.30 -10.19 31.75
C ALA A 171 -16.64 -10.69 32.33
N ARG A 172 -17.42 -9.81 32.95
CA ARG A 172 -18.77 -10.12 33.46
C ARG A 172 -19.76 -10.44 32.34
N ARG A 173 -19.66 -9.76 31.18
CA ARG A 173 -20.50 -10.05 30.00
C ARG A 173 -20.13 -11.36 29.32
N TYR A 174 -18.87 -11.79 29.40
CA TYR A 174 -18.38 -13.02 28.76
C TYR A 174 -17.75 -13.95 29.79
N PRO A 175 -18.56 -14.69 30.59
CA PRO A 175 -18.03 -15.60 31.61
C PRO A 175 -17.12 -16.69 31.04
N ASN A 176 -17.23 -17.00 29.74
CA ASN A 176 -16.34 -17.93 29.06
C ASN A 176 -14.88 -17.45 28.93
N GLN A 177 -14.61 -16.16 29.20
CA GLN A 177 -13.27 -15.55 29.20
C GLN A 177 -12.64 -15.48 30.61
N LEU A 178 -13.39 -15.89 31.64
CA LEU A 178 -12.85 -16.16 32.97
C LEU A 178 -12.30 -17.59 32.95
N VAL A 179 -11.00 -17.71 33.20
CA VAL A 179 -10.29 -18.97 33.08
C VAL A 179 -9.63 -19.29 34.40
N ASP A 180 -9.96 -20.44 34.99
CA ASP A 180 -9.34 -20.86 36.26
C ASP A 180 -8.04 -21.67 36.03
N ASN A 181 -7.86 -22.25 34.83
CA ASN A 181 -6.74 -23.14 34.52
C ASN A 181 -5.69 -22.49 33.60
N PRO A 182 -4.39 -22.57 33.93
CA PRO A 182 -3.32 -21.99 33.10
C PRO A 182 -3.21 -22.63 31.71
N PHE A 183 -3.52 -23.93 31.57
CA PHE A 183 -3.57 -24.58 30.26
C PHE A 183 -4.63 -23.98 29.34
N LYS A 184 -5.85 -23.77 29.86
CA LYS A 184 -6.95 -23.17 29.10
C LYS A 184 -6.65 -21.72 28.73
N LEU A 185 -5.88 -21.01 29.56
CA LEU A 185 -5.37 -19.67 29.25
C LEU A 185 -4.39 -19.71 28.07
N THR A 186 -3.43 -20.64 28.07
CA THR A 186 -2.49 -20.78 26.94
C THR A 186 -3.18 -21.13 25.63
N THR A 187 -4.20 -22.00 25.66
CA THR A 187 -5.01 -22.32 24.47
C THR A 187 -5.77 -21.10 23.97
N ALA A 188 -6.33 -20.29 24.87
CA ALA A 188 -7.00 -19.05 24.50
C ALA A 188 -6.01 -18.04 23.89
N LEU A 189 -4.82 -17.88 24.48
CA LEU A 189 -3.78 -16.98 23.96
C LEU A 189 -3.25 -17.41 22.59
N GLN A 190 -3.16 -18.72 22.33
CA GLN A 190 -2.77 -19.27 21.03
C GLN A 190 -3.77 -18.95 19.90
N THR A 191 -5.04 -18.65 20.22
CA THR A 191 -6.01 -18.26 19.19
C THR A 191 -5.76 -16.87 18.60
N GLY A 192 -4.81 -16.09 19.14
CA GLY A 192 -4.41 -14.79 18.58
C GLY A 192 -5.39 -13.64 18.85
N ARG A 193 -6.50 -13.90 19.54
CA ARG A 193 -7.61 -12.93 19.76
C ARG A 193 -7.75 -12.43 21.19
N TYR A 194 -6.87 -12.87 22.09
CA TYR A 194 -6.99 -12.59 23.51
C TYR A 194 -5.69 -12.05 24.10
N ALA A 195 -5.79 -11.04 24.97
CA ALA A 195 -4.69 -10.49 25.74
C ALA A 195 -4.83 -10.82 27.23
N TYR A 196 -3.71 -11.02 27.93
CA TYR A 196 -3.68 -11.39 29.35
C TYR A 196 -2.80 -10.43 30.17
N PRO A 197 -3.35 -9.75 31.19
CA PRO A 197 -2.55 -8.96 32.13
C PRO A 197 -1.83 -9.87 33.13
N TYR A 198 -0.55 -9.60 33.40
CA TYR A 198 0.22 -10.34 34.41
C TYR A 198 1.11 -9.42 35.26
N GLU A 199 1.33 -9.85 36.51
CA GLU A 199 2.38 -9.32 37.39
C GLU A 199 3.68 -10.03 37.02
N LEU A 200 4.79 -9.31 36.83
CA LEU A 200 6.08 -9.97 37.00
C LEU A 200 6.22 -10.30 38.49
N PRO A 201 6.65 -11.52 38.85
CA PRO A 201 7.05 -11.78 40.22
C PRO A 201 8.15 -10.76 40.56
N LEU A 202 7.91 -9.93 41.57
CA LEU A 202 8.94 -9.12 42.17
C LEU A 202 9.99 -10.10 42.71
N LEU A 203 11.07 -10.31 41.96
CA LEU A 203 12.33 -10.80 42.52
C LEU A 203 12.77 -9.75 43.54
N LYS A 204 12.25 -9.87 44.75
CA LYS A 204 12.91 -9.34 45.94
C LYS A 204 14.16 -10.19 46.10
N ILE A 205 15.28 -9.68 45.60
CA ILE A 205 16.62 -10.06 46.10
C ILE A 205 16.75 -9.47 47.50
#